data_AF-A0A3M1IPZ6-F1
#
_entry.id   AF-A0A3M1IPZ6-F1
#
_cell.length_a   1.000
_cell.length_b   1.000
_cell.length_c   1.000
_cell.angle_alpha   90.00
_cell.angle_beta   90.00
_cell.angle_gamma   90.00
#
_symmetry.space_group_name_H-M   'P 1'
#
loop_
_entity.id
_entity.type
_entity.pdbx_description
1 polymer ?
#
loop_
_entity_poly.entity_id
_entity_poly.type
_entity_poly.pdbx_seq_one_letter_code
_entity_poly.pdbx_strand_id
1 'polypeptide(L)'
;MQIKCTFSVWLLGLSFFASLSAQDYLTISQLDRRDVKRMEAAKQAINRQAYSEATRALDAILDRTPQAIDALLLRAGVAYEAQRFAAAEIDYEAAYQMAPEYDEATLYRLARTEMQLGKYEEAVAHFEAYLAQGDRNPRRVERAEKYLAQARVAQELYAQPVAFAPKSLGDSINTVGGKEYLPSFSADGTYLIYTVNYDGQEDFYYSKRLADGNWAKGKPLDEVNTPYNEGAQSISADARILFFTGCRHPDGLGNGSCDLYYVVRKNGRWQEIQHPAEPLNSRHWDAQPSLSANGKYLLFASDRPGGYGGNDL
;
A
#
# COMPACT_ATOMS: atom_id res chain seq x y z
N MET A 1 -65.42 -14.17 -70.33
CA MET A 1 -64.89 -12.80 -70.11
C MET A 1 -64.28 -12.81 -68.70
N GLN A 2 -63.04 -12.30 -68.53
CA GLN A 2 -62.08 -12.65 -67.45
C GLN A 2 -61.42 -14.03 -67.69
N ILE A 3 -60.12 -14.28 -67.49
CA ILE A 3 -59.14 -13.76 -66.52
C ILE A 3 -57.75 -13.80 -67.20
N LYS A 4 -56.91 -12.75 -67.01
CA LYS A 4 -55.44 -12.88 -67.09
C LYS A 4 -54.84 -12.16 -65.88
N CYS A 5 -54.32 -12.96 -64.94
CA CYS A 5 -53.50 -12.49 -63.84
C CYS A 5 -52.13 -12.02 -64.36
N THR A 6 -51.69 -10.84 -63.94
CA THR A 6 -50.29 -10.42 -64.00
C THR A 6 -49.86 -10.05 -62.60
N PHE A 7 -48.91 -10.80 -62.04
CA PHE A 7 -48.23 -10.49 -60.79
C PHE A 7 -47.05 -9.57 -61.11
N SER A 8 -47.02 -8.36 -60.54
CA SER A 8 -45.84 -7.50 -60.54
C SER A 8 -45.20 -7.57 -59.15
N VAL A 9 -43.98 -8.11 -59.08
CA VAL A 9 -43.16 -8.12 -57.87
C VAL A 9 -42.33 -6.84 -57.84
N TRP A 10 -42.52 -5.99 -56.83
CA TRP A 10 -41.64 -4.86 -56.55
C TRP A 10 -40.50 -5.32 -55.64
N LEU A 11 -39.28 -5.32 -56.16
CA LEU A 11 -38.05 -5.49 -55.37
C LEU A 11 -37.63 -4.11 -54.82
N LEU A 12 -37.90 -3.88 -53.54
CA LEU A 12 -37.30 -2.78 -52.77
C LEU A 12 -35.88 -3.19 -52.38
N GLY A 13 -34.88 -2.62 -53.05
CA GLY A 13 -33.48 -2.74 -52.66
C GLY A 13 -33.20 -1.92 -51.40
N LEU A 14 -32.99 -2.58 -50.27
CA LEU A 14 -32.42 -1.98 -49.06
C LEU A 14 -30.90 -1.88 -49.25
N SER A 15 -30.42 -0.69 -49.61
CA SER A 15 -28.99 -0.37 -49.59
C SER A 15 -28.55 -0.17 -48.14
N PHE A 16 -27.89 -1.18 -47.56
CA PHE A 16 -27.17 -1.08 -46.30
C PHE A 16 -25.94 -0.18 -46.51
N PHE A 17 -26.02 1.09 -46.12
CA PHE A 17 -24.84 1.92 -45.94
C PHE A 17 -24.18 1.51 -44.62
N ALA A 18 -23.15 0.66 -44.71
CA ALA A 18 -22.24 0.45 -43.59
C ALA A 18 -21.42 1.73 -43.41
N SER A 19 -21.74 2.52 -42.38
CA SER A 19 -20.87 3.58 -41.90
C SER A 19 -19.61 2.93 -41.32
N LEU A 20 -18.52 2.91 -42.09
CA LEU A 20 -17.18 2.72 -41.54
C LEU A 20 -16.92 3.90 -40.59
N SER A 21 -16.96 3.70 -39.27
CA SER A 21 -16.27 4.63 -38.39
C SER A 21 -14.78 4.39 -38.56
N ALA A 22 -14.02 5.44 -38.86
CA ALA A 22 -12.58 5.39 -38.72
C ALA A 22 -12.26 5.21 -37.23
N GLN A 23 -11.28 4.37 -36.89
CA GLN A 23 -10.79 4.28 -35.51
C GLN A 23 -10.10 5.60 -35.15
N ASP A 24 -10.51 6.21 -34.02
CA ASP A 24 -9.95 7.48 -33.53
C ASP A 24 -8.59 7.31 -32.81
N TYR A 25 -8.02 6.11 -32.81
CA TYR A 25 -6.74 5.77 -32.19
C TYR A 25 -5.80 5.01 -33.13
N LEU A 26 -4.51 5.03 -32.79
CA LEU A 26 -3.47 4.27 -33.48
C LEU A 26 -2.82 3.26 -32.53
N THR A 27 -2.81 2.00 -32.95
CA THR A 27 -2.04 0.93 -32.30
C THR A 27 -0.59 0.98 -32.75
N ILE A 28 0.28 0.29 -32.03
CA ILE A 28 1.71 0.14 -32.34
C ILE A 28 1.95 -0.33 -33.79
N SER A 29 1.06 -1.19 -34.31
CA SER A 29 1.17 -1.74 -35.66
C SER A 29 0.95 -0.71 -36.77
N GLN A 30 0.28 0.40 -36.44
CA GLN A 30 -0.04 1.49 -37.35
C GLN A 30 0.96 2.65 -37.23
N LEU A 31 1.91 2.58 -36.29
CA LEU A 31 2.94 3.61 -36.10
C LEU A 31 4.06 3.49 -37.15
N ASP A 32 4.76 4.61 -37.37
CA ASP A 32 5.94 4.61 -38.23
C ASP A 32 7.09 3.78 -37.62
N ARG A 33 8.03 3.33 -38.47
CA ARG A 33 9.18 2.50 -38.02
C ARG A 33 10.01 3.15 -36.91
N ARG A 34 10.05 4.48 -36.83
CA ARG A 34 10.81 5.21 -35.81
C ARG A 34 10.09 5.12 -34.47
N ASP A 35 8.78 5.30 -34.45
CA ASP A 35 7.97 5.25 -33.24
C ASP A 35 7.82 3.81 -32.71
N VAL A 36 7.76 2.80 -33.59
CA VAL A 36 7.90 1.39 -33.18
C VAL A 36 9.23 1.13 -32.47
N LYS A 37 10.35 1.65 -32.98
CA LYS A 37 11.65 1.53 -32.31
C LYS A 37 11.69 2.25 -30.96
N ARG A 38 11.04 3.40 -30.83
CA ARG A 38 10.91 4.12 -29.56
C ARG A 38 10.07 3.34 -28.55
N MET A 39 9.01 2.68 -29.01
CA MET A 39 8.19 1.81 -28.16
C MET A 39 9.02 0.66 -27.57
N GLU A 40 9.83 0.00 -28.40
CA GLU A 40 10.72 -1.06 -27.93
C GLU A 40 11.83 -0.54 -27.00
N ALA A 41 12.39 0.64 -27.29
CA ALA A 41 13.35 1.29 -26.39
C ALA A 41 12.72 1.63 -25.03
N ALA A 42 11.48 2.10 -25.01
CA ALA A 42 10.74 2.36 -23.78
C ALA A 42 10.56 1.07 -22.96
N LYS A 43 10.12 -0.02 -23.58
CA LYS A 43 9.99 -1.34 -22.92
C LYS A 43 11.32 -1.83 -22.33
N GLN A 44 12.43 -1.66 -23.06
CA GLN A 44 13.76 -2.01 -22.55
C GLN A 44 14.18 -1.15 -21.35
N ALA A 45 13.90 0.16 -21.38
CA ALA A 45 14.15 1.05 -20.27
C ALA A 45 13.32 0.66 -19.03
N ILE A 46 12.05 0.26 -19.21
CA ILE A 46 11.19 -0.24 -18.13
C ILE A 46 11.79 -1.47 -17.46
N ASN A 47 12.28 -2.43 -18.25
CA ASN A 47 12.93 -3.65 -17.72
C ASN A 47 14.17 -3.34 -16.87
N ARG A 48 14.82 -2.20 -17.10
CA ARG A 48 15.95 -1.69 -16.31
C ARG A 48 15.54 -0.69 -15.22
N GLN A 49 14.23 -0.51 -15.00
CA GLN A 49 13.65 0.49 -14.08
C GLN A 49 14.07 1.93 -14.40
N ALA A 50 14.50 2.21 -15.63
CA ALA A 50 14.91 3.54 -16.10
C ALA A 50 13.68 4.36 -16.53
N TYR A 51 12.79 4.67 -15.59
CA TYR A 51 11.47 5.25 -15.88
C TYR A 51 11.54 6.61 -16.61
N SER A 52 12.56 7.43 -16.33
CA SER A 52 12.78 8.71 -17.05
C SER A 52 13.23 8.51 -18.50
N GLU A 53 13.96 7.44 -18.80
CA GLU A 53 14.33 7.08 -20.18
C GLU A 53 13.09 6.57 -20.93
N ALA A 54 12.31 5.68 -20.31
CA ALA A 54 11.07 5.17 -20.89
C ALA A 54 10.07 6.29 -21.19
N THR A 55 9.88 7.22 -20.25
CA THR A 55 8.95 8.35 -20.41
C THR A 55 9.37 9.23 -21.58
N ARG A 56 10.65 9.62 -21.70
CA ARG A 56 11.14 10.43 -22.83
C ARG A 56 10.92 9.76 -24.19
N ALA A 57 11.10 8.44 -24.26
CA ALA A 57 10.87 7.69 -25.50
C ALA A 57 9.38 7.71 -25.90
N LEU A 58 8.48 7.61 -24.92
CA LEU A 58 7.02 7.63 -25.11
C LEU A 58 6.50 9.03 -25.42
N ASP A 59 7.02 10.07 -24.75
CA ASP A 59 6.71 11.47 -25.06
C ASP A 59 7.02 11.78 -26.53
N ALA A 60 8.18 11.35 -27.03
CA ALA A 60 8.57 11.56 -28.42
C ALA A 60 7.65 10.89 -29.46
N ILE A 61 6.81 9.92 -29.04
CA ILE A 61 5.74 9.33 -29.85
C ILE A 61 4.49 10.20 -29.71
N LEU A 62 4.06 10.46 -28.48
CA LEU A 62 2.80 11.12 -28.14
C LEU A 62 2.78 12.62 -28.54
N ASP A 63 3.93 13.28 -28.61
CA ASP A 63 4.05 14.65 -29.12
C ASP A 63 3.65 14.76 -30.60
N ARG A 64 3.80 13.68 -31.37
CA ARG A 64 3.44 13.60 -32.79
C ARG A 64 2.12 12.90 -33.03
N THR A 65 1.85 11.89 -32.22
CA THR A 65 0.73 10.98 -32.35
C THR A 65 0.05 10.86 -30.98
N PRO A 66 -0.66 11.89 -30.51
CA PRO A 66 -1.33 11.85 -29.20
C PRO A 66 -2.31 10.69 -29.06
N GLN A 67 -2.88 10.24 -30.18
CA GLN A 67 -3.82 9.13 -30.28
C GLN A 67 -3.16 7.73 -30.29
N ALA A 68 -1.85 7.62 -30.03
CA ALA A 68 -1.16 6.33 -29.97
C ALA A 68 -1.51 5.60 -28.66
N ILE A 69 -2.62 4.84 -28.66
CA ILE A 69 -3.22 4.27 -27.44
C ILE A 69 -2.27 3.32 -26.68
N ASP A 70 -1.47 2.52 -27.39
CA ASP A 70 -0.47 1.65 -26.75
C ASP A 70 0.63 2.46 -26.05
N ALA A 71 0.96 3.64 -26.59
CA ALA A 71 1.94 4.54 -25.98
C ALA A 71 1.37 5.25 -24.76
N LEU A 72 0.09 5.67 -24.80
CA LEU A 72 -0.63 6.21 -23.64
C LEU A 72 -0.65 5.19 -22.51
N LEU A 73 -1.16 3.98 -22.76
CA LEU A 73 -1.26 2.94 -21.74
C LEU A 73 0.10 2.56 -21.15
N LEU A 74 1.16 2.48 -21.98
CA LEU A 74 2.50 2.20 -21.48
C LEU A 74 3.05 3.36 -20.65
N ARG A 75 2.84 4.62 -21.08
CA ARG A 75 3.32 5.81 -20.34
C ARG A 75 2.58 5.96 -19.02
N ALA A 76 1.28 5.66 -18.98
CA ALA A 76 0.48 5.61 -17.77
C ALA A 76 1.04 4.59 -16.76
N GLY A 77 1.37 3.38 -17.22
CA GLY A 77 2.02 2.36 -16.40
C GLY A 77 3.37 2.82 -15.84
N VAL A 78 4.22 3.43 -16.69
CA VAL A 78 5.51 3.99 -16.26
C VAL A 78 5.34 5.12 -15.24
N ALA A 79 4.35 5.99 -15.45
CA ALA A 79 4.04 7.07 -14.52
C ALA A 79 3.56 6.53 -13.17
N TYR A 80 2.74 5.47 -13.16
CA TYR A 80 2.31 4.80 -11.93
C TYR A 80 3.49 4.21 -11.14
N GLU A 81 4.38 3.45 -11.79
CA GLU A 81 5.56 2.86 -11.13
C GLU A 81 6.53 3.93 -10.62
N ALA A 82 6.61 5.08 -11.31
CA ALA A 82 7.39 6.22 -10.90
C ALA A 82 6.70 7.11 -9.84
N GLN A 83 5.56 6.67 -9.27
CA GLN A 83 4.73 7.41 -8.31
C GLN A 83 4.22 8.78 -8.81
N ARG A 84 4.16 8.97 -10.13
CA ARG A 84 3.60 10.16 -10.79
C ARG A 84 2.13 9.94 -11.12
N PHE A 85 1.32 9.71 -10.09
CA PHE A 85 -0.07 9.25 -10.24
C PHE A 85 -0.95 10.20 -11.06
N ALA A 86 -0.78 11.52 -10.92
CA ALA A 86 -1.54 12.50 -11.71
C ALA A 86 -1.26 12.39 -13.22
N ALA A 87 0.00 12.09 -13.60
CA ALA A 87 0.34 11.87 -15.01
C ALA A 87 -0.19 10.52 -15.52
N ALA A 88 -0.22 9.50 -14.66
CA ALA A 88 -0.77 8.20 -15.00
C ALA A 88 -2.28 8.26 -15.24
N GLU A 89 -3.01 9.01 -14.41
CA GLU A 89 -4.45 9.22 -14.53
C GLU A 89 -4.80 9.83 -15.89
N ILE A 90 -4.12 10.93 -16.28
CA ILE A 90 -4.35 11.61 -17.57
C ILE A 90 -4.26 10.63 -18.75
N ASP A 91 -3.21 9.79 -18.77
CA ASP A 91 -2.99 8.87 -19.88
C ASP A 91 -3.98 7.69 -19.88
N TYR A 92 -4.33 7.16 -18.71
CA TYR A 92 -5.36 6.12 -18.61
C TYR A 92 -6.74 6.64 -18.98
N GLU A 93 -7.12 7.84 -18.53
CA GLU A 93 -8.37 8.50 -18.92
C GLU A 93 -8.41 8.75 -20.42
N ALA A 94 -7.34 9.30 -21.00
CA ALA A 94 -7.25 9.53 -22.44
C ALA A 94 -7.43 8.23 -23.23
N ALA A 95 -6.73 7.16 -22.85
CA ALA A 95 -6.88 5.86 -23.50
C ALA A 95 -8.31 5.29 -23.35
N TYR A 96 -8.92 5.41 -22.17
CA TYR A 96 -10.28 4.93 -21.92
C TYR A 96 -11.33 5.71 -22.71
N GLN A 97 -11.23 7.04 -22.75
CA GLN A 97 -12.15 7.90 -23.53
C GLN A 97 -12.06 7.62 -25.03
N MET A 98 -10.87 7.31 -25.53
CA MET A 98 -10.65 6.98 -26.93
C MET A 98 -11.23 5.62 -27.33
N ALA A 99 -11.03 4.60 -26.48
CA ALA A 99 -11.50 3.25 -26.77
C ALA A 99 -11.75 2.46 -25.47
N PRO A 100 -12.97 2.55 -24.90
CA PRO A 100 -13.33 1.92 -23.62
C PRO A 100 -13.12 0.40 -23.58
N GLU A 101 -13.20 -0.26 -24.74
CA GLU A 101 -13.08 -1.72 -24.89
C GLU A 101 -11.68 -2.18 -25.32
N TYR A 102 -10.71 -1.26 -25.48
CA TYR A 102 -9.38 -1.60 -26.02
C TYR A 102 -8.55 -2.48 -25.09
N ASP A 103 -8.50 -2.14 -23.81
CA ASP A 103 -7.82 -2.92 -22.77
C ASP A 103 -8.73 -3.01 -21.54
N GLU A 104 -9.24 -4.22 -21.28
CA GLU A 104 -10.10 -4.56 -20.14
C GLU A 104 -9.48 -4.16 -18.79
N ALA A 105 -8.15 -4.06 -18.71
CA ALA A 105 -7.46 -3.69 -17.47
C ALA A 105 -7.39 -2.17 -17.23
N THR A 106 -7.79 -1.33 -18.19
CA THR A 106 -7.63 0.13 -18.11
C THR A 106 -8.40 0.72 -16.94
N LEU A 107 -9.69 0.37 -16.79
CA LEU A 107 -10.53 0.85 -15.69
C LEU A 107 -9.97 0.44 -14.33
N TYR A 108 -9.51 -0.81 -14.20
CA TYR A 108 -8.88 -1.27 -12.97
C TYR A 108 -7.60 -0.48 -12.65
N ARG A 109 -6.76 -0.17 -13.65
CA ARG A 109 -5.52 0.61 -13.46
C ARG A 109 -5.81 2.07 -13.16
N LEU A 110 -6.81 2.66 -13.81
CA LEU A 110 -7.27 4.02 -13.55
C LEU A 110 -7.82 4.15 -12.13
N ALA A 111 -8.73 3.27 -11.73
CA ALA A 111 -9.29 3.23 -10.37
C ALA A 111 -8.20 3.10 -9.30
N ARG A 112 -7.20 2.24 -9.51
CA ARG A 112 -6.04 2.14 -8.60
C ARG A 112 -5.18 3.40 -8.56
N THR A 113 -5.09 4.13 -9.67
CA THR A 113 -4.36 5.40 -9.74
C THR A 113 -5.10 6.48 -8.96
N GLU A 114 -6.41 6.57 -9.13
CA GLU A 114 -7.30 7.49 -8.40
C GLU A 114 -7.27 7.25 -6.90
N MET A 115 -7.21 5.99 -6.45
CA MET A 115 -6.99 5.67 -5.03
C MET A 115 -5.71 6.28 -4.47
N GLN A 116 -4.62 6.32 -5.25
CA GLN A 116 -3.36 6.94 -4.80
C GLN A 116 -3.45 8.46 -4.75
N LEU A 117 -4.34 9.05 -5.56
CA LEU A 117 -4.62 10.49 -5.58
C LEU A 117 -5.64 10.93 -4.52
N GLY A 118 -6.25 9.99 -3.79
CA GLY A 118 -7.35 10.29 -2.86
C GLY A 118 -8.68 10.59 -3.55
N LYS A 119 -8.79 10.30 -4.84
CA LYS A 119 -9.99 10.47 -5.68
C LYS A 119 -10.91 9.25 -5.55
N TYR A 120 -11.41 9.05 -4.34
CA TYR A 120 -12.09 7.79 -3.99
C TYR A 120 -13.45 7.64 -4.66
N GLU A 121 -14.15 8.74 -4.95
CA GLU A 121 -15.44 8.70 -5.65
C GLU A 121 -15.26 8.20 -7.10
N GLU A 122 -14.28 8.75 -7.81
CA GLU A 122 -13.91 8.32 -9.16
C GLU A 122 -13.41 6.88 -9.16
N ALA A 123 -12.56 6.50 -8.20
CA ALA A 123 -12.08 5.14 -8.06
C ALA A 123 -13.20 4.12 -7.88
N VAL A 124 -14.22 4.44 -7.05
CA VAL A 124 -15.40 3.59 -6.85
C VAL A 124 -16.13 3.40 -8.18
N ALA A 125 -16.42 4.49 -8.90
CA ALA A 125 -17.11 4.43 -10.18
C ALA A 125 -16.36 3.56 -11.21
N HIS A 126 -15.05 3.71 -11.32
CA HIS A 126 -14.25 2.94 -12.27
C HIS A 126 -14.08 1.46 -11.88
N PHE A 127 -13.99 1.13 -10.58
CA PHE A 127 -14.01 -0.29 -10.16
C PHE A 127 -15.36 -0.95 -10.42
N GLU A 128 -16.47 -0.25 -10.16
CA GLU A 128 -17.81 -0.75 -10.48
C GLU A 128 -17.98 -0.98 -11.98
N ALA A 129 -17.51 -0.03 -12.80
CA ALA A 129 -17.52 -0.16 -14.26
C ALA A 129 -16.64 -1.35 -14.72
N TYR A 130 -15.45 -1.55 -14.14
CA TYR A 130 -14.59 -2.70 -14.44
C TYR A 130 -15.28 -4.03 -14.11
N LEU A 131 -15.89 -4.14 -12.93
CA LEU A 131 -16.58 -5.37 -12.52
C LEU A 131 -17.82 -5.65 -13.39
N ALA A 132 -18.52 -4.60 -13.84
CA ALA A 132 -19.66 -4.72 -14.74
C ALA A 132 -19.29 -5.26 -16.14
N GLN A 133 -18.03 -5.15 -16.58
CA GLN A 133 -17.57 -5.75 -17.83
C GLN A 133 -17.57 -7.29 -17.80
N GLY A 134 -17.61 -7.91 -16.61
CA GLY A 134 -17.70 -9.37 -16.47
C GLY A 134 -16.40 -10.12 -16.75
N ASP A 135 -15.29 -9.69 -16.13
CA ASP A 135 -14.00 -10.39 -16.21
C ASP A 135 -14.13 -11.85 -15.75
N ARG A 136 -13.68 -12.78 -16.60
CA ARG A 136 -13.81 -14.23 -16.36
C ARG A 136 -12.75 -14.78 -15.40
N ASN A 137 -11.75 -13.99 -15.02
CA ASN A 137 -10.70 -14.41 -14.12
C ASN A 137 -11.08 -14.14 -12.66
N PRO A 138 -11.39 -15.18 -11.86
CA PRO A 138 -11.90 -15.00 -10.50
C PRO A 138 -10.91 -14.28 -9.59
N ARG A 139 -9.59 -14.45 -9.80
CA ARG A 139 -8.57 -13.75 -8.99
C ARG A 139 -8.52 -12.25 -9.29
N ARG A 140 -8.78 -11.84 -10.54
CA ARG A 140 -8.84 -10.41 -10.89
C ARG A 140 -10.10 -9.76 -10.33
N VAL A 141 -11.22 -10.46 -10.42
CA VAL A 141 -12.51 -10.05 -9.82
C VAL A 141 -12.37 -9.87 -8.32
N GLU A 142 -11.91 -10.89 -7.58
CA GLU A 142 -11.73 -10.85 -6.12
C GLU A 142 -10.82 -9.68 -5.71
N ARG A 143 -9.73 -9.46 -6.44
CA ARG A 143 -8.82 -8.35 -6.17
C ARG A 143 -9.47 -6.99 -6.41
N ALA A 144 -10.27 -6.84 -7.48
CA ALA A 144 -11.00 -5.60 -7.76
C ALA A 144 -12.12 -5.36 -6.74
N GLU A 145 -12.85 -6.39 -6.31
CA GLU A 145 -13.84 -6.29 -5.23
C GLU A 145 -13.20 -5.84 -3.92
N LYS A 146 -12.01 -6.36 -3.59
CA LYS A 146 -11.24 -5.92 -2.42
C LYS A 146 -10.88 -4.43 -2.51
N TYR A 147 -10.37 -3.98 -3.64
CA TYR A 147 -10.03 -2.55 -3.81
C TYR A 147 -11.28 -1.65 -3.84
N LEU A 148 -12.38 -2.10 -4.44
CA LEU A 148 -13.66 -1.39 -4.39
C LEU A 148 -14.16 -1.23 -2.95
N ALA A 149 -14.09 -2.29 -2.14
CA ALA A 149 -14.45 -2.21 -0.72
C ALA A 149 -13.58 -1.19 0.04
N GLN A 150 -12.27 -1.19 -0.22
CA GLN A 150 -11.36 -0.19 0.35
C GLN A 150 -11.67 1.23 -0.11
N ALA A 151 -11.95 1.43 -1.41
CA ALA A 151 -12.26 2.73 -1.98
C ALA A 151 -13.57 3.30 -1.40
N ARG A 152 -14.60 2.47 -1.20
CA ARG A 152 -15.87 2.88 -0.56
C ARG A 152 -15.68 3.33 0.88
N VAL A 153 -14.91 2.57 1.67
CA VAL A 153 -14.59 2.97 3.05
C VAL A 153 -13.80 4.28 3.06
N ALA A 154 -12.81 4.42 2.17
CA ALA A 154 -12.03 5.63 2.06
C ALA A 154 -12.89 6.84 1.63
N GLN A 155 -13.77 6.68 0.65
CA GLN A 155 -14.73 7.70 0.22
C GLN A 155 -15.58 8.20 1.40
N GLU A 156 -16.14 7.29 2.20
CA GLU A 156 -16.94 7.64 3.38
C GLU A 156 -16.13 8.41 4.42
N LEU A 157 -14.93 7.92 4.76
CA LEU A 157 -14.06 8.54 5.76
C LEU A 157 -13.57 9.93 5.32
N TYR A 158 -13.25 10.11 4.04
CA TYR A 158 -12.78 11.40 3.51
C TYR A 158 -13.93 12.41 3.31
N ALA A 159 -15.16 11.95 3.12
CA ALA A 159 -16.34 12.81 3.16
C ALA A 159 -16.64 13.33 4.58
N GLN A 160 -16.10 12.68 5.62
CA GLN A 160 -16.29 13.03 7.03
C GLN A 160 -14.95 13.21 7.75
N PRO A 161 -14.15 14.24 7.39
CA PRO A 161 -12.86 14.44 8.01
C PRO A 161 -13.02 14.70 9.51
N VAL A 162 -12.32 13.91 10.31
CA VAL A 162 -12.16 14.19 11.74
C VAL A 162 -11.06 15.22 11.94
N ALA A 163 -11.16 16.01 13.01
CA ALA A 163 -10.12 16.98 13.34
C ALA A 163 -8.78 16.26 13.56
N PHE A 164 -7.84 16.46 12.64
CA PHE A 164 -6.50 15.88 12.70
C PHE A 164 -5.47 17.01 12.69
N ALA A 165 -5.04 17.39 13.89
CA ALA A 165 -4.01 18.41 14.09
C ALA A 165 -2.96 17.85 15.08
N PRO A 166 -2.16 16.84 14.65
CA PRO A 166 -1.16 16.25 15.52
C PRO A 166 -0.18 17.33 15.98
N LYS A 167 0.14 17.32 17.27
CA LYS A 167 1.12 18.23 17.86
C LYS A 167 2.40 17.46 18.11
N SER A 168 3.52 18.04 17.66
CA SER A 168 4.84 17.53 18.06
C SER A 168 4.96 17.52 19.58
N LEU A 169 5.65 16.53 20.12
CA LEU A 169 6.03 16.45 21.53
C LEU A 169 7.31 17.25 21.83
N GLY A 170 7.83 17.97 20.83
CA GLY A 170 9.06 18.77 20.89
C GLY A 170 10.33 17.94 20.88
N ASP A 171 11.47 18.62 20.82
CA ASP A 171 12.81 18.03 20.72
C ASP A 171 13.21 17.17 21.93
N SER A 172 12.42 17.22 23.01
CA SER A 172 12.55 16.31 24.15
C SER A 172 12.26 14.86 23.77
N ILE A 173 11.39 14.64 22.78
CA ILE A 173 10.98 13.31 22.30
C ILE A 173 11.28 13.15 20.81
N ASN A 174 10.89 14.10 19.97
CA ASN A 174 11.10 14.06 18.52
C ASN A 174 12.53 14.52 18.19
N THR A 175 13.46 13.59 18.10
CA THR A 175 14.88 13.90 17.92
C THR A 175 15.23 14.22 16.47
N VAL A 176 16.34 14.95 16.27
CA VAL A 176 16.90 15.16 14.95
C VAL A 176 17.69 13.93 14.53
N GLY A 177 17.30 13.29 13.43
CA GLY A 177 17.99 12.14 12.85
C GLY A 177 17.53 10.78 13.38
N GLY A 178 16.85 10.74 14.53
CA GLY A 178 16.17 9.55 15.01
C GLY A 178 14.77 9.41 14.40
N LYS A 179 14.28 8.17 14.34
CA LYS A 179 12.88 7.87 14.02
C LYS A 179 12.22 7.28 15.26
N GLU A 180 11.34 8.04 15.91
CA GLU A 180 10.60 7.55 17.08
C GLU A 180 9.29 6.86 16.70
N TYR A 181 9.03 5.68 17.27
CA TYR A 181 7.79 4.94 17.04
C TYR A 181 7.48 3.95 18.18
N LEU A 182 6.32 3.30 18.08
CA LEU A 182 5.81 2.29 19.03
C LEU A 182 5.84 2.76 20.51
N PRO A 183 5.20 3.91 20.82
CA PRO A 183 5.13 4.38 22.19
C PRO A 183 4.20 3.50 23.04
N SER A 184 4.56 3.27 24.30
CA SER A 184 3.69 2.72 25.33
C SER A 184 3.76 3.58 26.60
N PHE A 185 2.65 3.60 27.33
CA PHE A 185 2.52 4.41 28.55
C PHE A 185 2.27 3.52 29.75
N SER A 186 2.77 3.93 30.92
CA SER A 186 2.18 3.49 32.19
C SER A 186 0.72 3.93 32.28
N ALA A 187 -0.11 3.22 33.04
CA ALA A 187 -1.54 3.49 33.10
C ALA A 187 -1.89 4.87 33.69
N ASP A 188 -0.99 5.45 34.50
CA ASP A 188 -1.13 6.81 35.02
C ASP A 188 -0.68 7.91 34.02
N GLY A 189 -0.17 7.51 32.85
CA GLY A 189 0.31 8.42 31.80
C GLY A 189 1.58 9.20 32.17
N THR A 190 2.32 8.79 33.20
CA THR A 190 3.51 9.52 33.68
C THR A 190 4.83 8.97 33.14
N TYR A 191 4.82 7.76 32.59
CA TYR A 191 6.00 7.08 32.05
C TYR A 191 5.72 6.66 30.61
N LEU A 192 6.58 7.11 29.69
CA LEU A 192 6.53 6.77 28.28
C LEU A 192 7.78 5.95 27.95
N ILE A 193 7.60 4.80 27.30
CA ILE A 193 8.69 4.06 26.63
C ILE A 193 8.39 4.08 25.13
N TYR A 194 9.41 4.22 24.30
CA TYR A 194 9.28 4.26 22.84
C TYR A 194 10.56 3.75 22.20
N THR A 195 10.47 3.29 20.96
CA THR A 195 11.64 2.92 20.16
C THR A 195 12.18 4.16 19.45
N VAL A 196 13.51 4.26 19.36
CA VAL A 196 14.21 5.23 18.52
C VAL A 196 15.14 4.46 17.59
N ASN A 197 15.01 4.71 16.29
CA ASN A 197 15.89 4.12 15.29
C ASN A 197 16.90 5.15 14.79
N TYR A 198 18.18 4.89 15.04
CA TYR A 198 19.30 5.60 14.44
C TYR A 198 20.02 4.66 13.47
N ASP A 199 19.98 5.00 12.18
CA ASP A 199 20.72 4.30 11.11
C ASP A 199 20.54 2.76 11.09
N GLY A 200 19.37 2.27 11.54
CA GLY A 200 19.02 0.85 11.55
C GLY A 200 19.12 0.16 12.91
N GLN A 201 19.76 0.79 13.91
CA GLN A 201 19.79 0.31 15.29
C GLN A 201 18.53 0.80 16.02
N GLU A 202 17.74 -0.14 16.53
CA GLU A 202 16.51 0.16 17.29
C GLU A 202 16.76 -0.02 18.78
N ASP A 203 16.63 1.08 19.52
CA ASP A 203 16.83 1.11 20.96
C ASP A 203 15.60 1.66 21.67
N PHE A 204 15.34 1.21 22.89
CA PHE A 204 14.32 1.82 23.75
C PHE A 204 14.82 3.09 24.41
N TYR A 205 13.96 4.09 24.40
CA TYR A 205 14.08 5.31 25.17
C TYR A 205 12.88 5.42 26.10
N TYR A 206 13.09 6.09 27.23
CA TYR A 206 12.01 6.45 28.13
C TYR A 206 12.01 7.94 28.45
N SER A 207 10.81 8.45 28.76
CA SER A 207 10.62 9.79 29.28
C SER A 207 9.58 9.78 30.40
N LYS A 208 9.71 10.76 31.29
CA LYS A 208 8.76 11.01 32.36
C LYS A 208 8.00 12.30 32.10
N ARG A 209 6.71 12.29 32.43
CA ARG A 209 5.89 13.48 32.37
C ARG A 209 6.26 14.44 33.51
N LEU A 210 6.50 15.69 33.16
CA LEU A 210 6.83 16.78 34.08
C LEU A 210 5.55 17.42 34.64
N ALA A 211 5.71 18.21 35.70
CA ALA A 211 4.58 18.86 36.38
C ALA A 211 3.86 19.91 35.51
N ASP A 212 4.54 20.47 34.52
CA ASP A 212 3.98 21.39 33.51
C ASP A 212 3.22 20.66 32.38
N GLY A 213 3.19 19.32 32.42
CA GLY A 213 2.53 18.47 31.45
C GLY A 213 3.38 18.08 30.23
N ASN A 214 4.60 18.63 30.11
CA ASN A 214 5.55 18.28 29.06
C ASN A 214 6.28 16.97 29.37
N TRP A 215 6.94 16.40 28.35
CA TRP A 215 7.83 15.25 28.53
C TRP A 215 9.26 15.73 28.81
N ALA A 216 9.91 15.08 29.77
CA ALA A 216 11.35 15.26 29.98
C ALA A 216 12.13 14.81 28.74
N LYS A 217 13.39 15.25 28.62
CA LYS A 217 14.28 14.75 27.58
C LYS A 217 14.39 13.22 27.67
N GLY A 218 14.09 12.54 26.57
CA GLY A 218 14.21 11.10 26.43
C GLY A 218 15.61 10.61 26.79
N LYS A 219 15.67 9.46 27.45
CA LYS A 219 16.92 8.80 27.83
C LYS A 219 16.90 7.37 27.33
N PRO A 220 18.04 6.84 26.86
CA PRO A 220 18.13 5.44 26.51
C PRO A 220 17.81 4.57 27.73
N LEU A 221 17.19 3.44 27.49
CA LEU A 221 16.88 2.43 28.50
C LEU A 221 18.03 1.43 28.56
N ASP A 222 19.21 1.91 28.98
CA ASP A 222 20.49 1.18 28.94
C ASP A 222 20.46 -0.19 29.65
N GLU A 223 19.53 -0.38 30.59
CA GLU A 223 19.37 -1.65 31.32
C GLU A 223 18.70 -2.76 30.48
N VAL A 224 18.10 -2.39 29.34
CA VAL A 224 17.34 -3.28 28.46
C VAL A 224 17.93 -3.29 27.04
N ASN A 225 18.45 -2.15 26.57
CA ASN A 225 19.03 -2.06 25.24
C ASN A 225 20.27 -2.95 25.11
N THR A 226 20.41 -3.60 23.97
CA THR A 226 21.57 -4.45 23.68
C THR A 226 22.23 -4.04 22.36
N PRO A 227 23.34 -4.69 21.94
CA PRO A 227 23.89 -4.48 20.60
C PRO A 227 23.00 -5.01 19.45
N TYR A 228 21.86 -5.64 19.75
CA TYR A 228 20.87 -6.12 18.80
C TYR A 228 19.69 -5.13 18.73
N ASN A 229 18.75 -5.34 17.81
CA ASN A 229 17.58 -4.46 17.72
C ASN A 229 16.50 -4.91 18.72
N GLU A 230 16.04 -3.95 19.53
CA GLU A 230 14.87 -4.11 20.37
C GLU A 230 13.72 -3.20 19.89
N GLY A 231 12.54 -3.79 19.72
CA GLY A 231 11.39 -3.10 19.18
C GLY A 231 10.06 -3.56 19.77
N ALA A 232 9.00 -2.83 19.43
CA ALA A 232 7.61 -3.22 19.69
C ALA A 232 7.35 -3.63 21.15
N GLN A 233 7.69 -2.75 22.08
CA GLN A 233 7.51 -3.04 23.50
C GLN A 233 6.07 -2.82 23.99
N SER A 234 5.71 -3.54 25.05
CA SER A 234 4.48 -3.35 25.81
C SER A 234 4.77 -3.39 27.31
N ILE A 235 4.54 -2.27 27.98
CA ILE A 235 4.69 -2.13 29.42
C ILE A 235 3.39 -2.50 30.16
N SER A 236 3.51 -3.12 31.33
CA SER A 236 2.37 -3.34 32.23
C SER A 236 1.84 -2.03 32.79
N ALA A 237 0.55 -2.02 33.15
CA ALA A 237 -0.15 -0.85 33.69
C ALA A 237 0.58 -0.21 34.89
N ASP A 238 1.19 -1.04 35.74
CA ASP A 238 1.95 -0.64 36.93
C ASP A 238 3.45 -0.36 36.66
N ALA A 239 3.87 -0.39 35.39
CA ALA A 239 5.25 -0.19 34.94
C ALA A 239 6.27 -1.14 35.57
N ARG A 240 5.86 -2.35 35.96
CA ARG A 240 6.73 -3.37 36.58
C ARG A 240 7.19 -4.47 35.63
N ILE A 241 6.55 -4.66 34.49
CA ILE A 241 6.94 -5.66 33.49
C ILE A 241 6.96 -4.97 32.13
N LEU A 242 7.98 -5.26 31.33
CA LEU A 242 8.10 -4.83 29.94
C LEU A 242 8.31 -6.07 29.09
N PHE A 243 7.38 -6.35 28.18
CA PHE A 243 7.58 -7.31 27.11
C PHE A 243 8.07 -6.58 25.87
N PHE A 244 8.91 -7.22 25.06
CA PHE A 244 9.40 -6.64 23.83
C PHE A 244 9.81 -7.71 22.81
N THR A 245 10.02 -7.29 21.57
CA THR A 245 10.57 -8.11 20.49
C THR A 245 12.07 -7.90 20.39
N GLY A 246 12.82 -8.99 20.39
CA GLY A 246 14.26 -9.01 20.08
C GLY A 246 14.50 -9.90 18.86
N CYS A 247 15.26 -9.42 17.88
CA CYS A 247 15.55 -10.16 16.65
C CYS A 247 17.03 -10.48 16.54
N ARG A 248 17.36 -11.68 16.04
CA ARG A 248 18.75 -12.14 15.82
C ARG A 248 19.62 -12.17 17.08
N HIS A 249 19.00 -12.25 18.25
CA HIS A 249 19.69 -12.53 19.48
C HIS A 249 20.32 -13.94 19.46
N PRO A 250 21.48 -14.15 20.11
CA PRO A 250 22.16 -15.45 20.10
C PRO A 250 21.38 -16.60 20.73
N ASP A 251 20.45 -16.30 21.64
CA ASP A 251 19.58 -17.26 22.33
C ASP A 251 18.23 -17.47 21.62
N GLY A 252 18.00 -16.78 20.49
CA GLY A 252 16.77 -16.90 19.71
C GLY A 252 16.53 -18.31 19.16
N LEU A 253 15.27 -18.75 19.16
CA LEU A 253 14.90 -20.13 18.82
C LEU A 253 14.87 -20.40 17.30
N GLY A 254 14.59 -19.39 16.47
CA GLY A 254 14.67 -19.48 15.02
C GLY A 254 15.93 -18.77 14.50
N ASN A 255 16.56 -19.35 13.47
CA ASN A 255 17.82 -18.88 12.87
C ASN A 255 17.68 -17.48 12.22
N GLY A 256 17.61 -16.43 13.04
CA GLY A 256 17.30 -15.06 12.65
C GLY A 256 15.82 -14.65 12.77
N SER A 257 14.96 -15.46 13.42
CA SER A 257 13.59 -15.02 13.78
C SER A 257 13.64 -13.95 14.88
N CYS A 258 12.49 -13.33 15.10
CA CYS A 258 12.28 -12.48 16.26
C CYS A 258 11.54 -13.26 17.33
N ASP A 259 11.96 -13.09 18.57
CA ASP A 259 11.39 -13.74 19.74
C ASP A 259 10.89 -12.66 20.72
N LEU A 260 9.99 -13.07 21.61
CA LEU A 260 9.54 -12.27 22.74
C LEU A 260 10.54 -12.36 23.89
N TYR A 261 10.82 -11.23 24.51
CA TYR A 261 11.62 -11.11 25.72
C TYR A 261 10.85 -10.33 26.78
N TYR A 262 11.25 -10.44 28.03
CA TYR A 262 10.72 -9.58 29.08
C TYR A 262 11.74 -9.18 30.13
N VAL A 263 11.52 -8.03 30.75
CA VAL A 263 12.23 -7.59 31.95
C VAL A 263 11.24 -7.21 33.04
N VAL A 264 11.63 -7.45 34.29
CA VAL A 264 10.86 -7.04 35.47
C VAL A 264 11.56 -5.85 36.11
N ARG A 265 10.81 -4.90 36.66
CA ARG A 265 11.34 -3.79 37.45
C ARG A 265 11.27 -4.11 38.94
N LYS A 266 12.41 -4.08 39.63
CA LYS A 266 12.49 -4.23 41.10
C LYS A 266 13.30 -3.09 41.69
N ASN A 267 12.81 -2.50 42.78
CA ASN A 267 13.47 -1.38 43.48
C ASN A 267 13.88 -0.22 42.54
N GLY A 268 13.01 0.09 41.57
CA GLY A 268 13.21 1.17 40.61
C GLY A 268 14.10 0.84 39.40
N ARG A 269 14.73 -0.34 39.35
CA ARG A 269 15.63 -0.77 38.26
C ARG A 269 15.07 -1.93 37.46
N TRP A 270 15.27 -1.92 36.16
CA TRP A 270 15.02 -3.09 35.32
C TRP A 270 16.03 -4.18 35.65
N GLN A 271 15.54 -5.40 35.74
CA GLN A 271 16.35 -6.58 36.01
C GLN A 271 16.82 -7.18 34.68
N GLU A 272 17.60 -8.26 34.77
CA GLU A 272 18.12 -8.99 33.62
C GLU A 272 17.02 -9.43 32.65
N ILE A 273 17.32 -9.32 31.35
CA ILE A 273 16.46 -9.75 30.24
C ILE A 273 16.21 -11.25 30.36
N GLN A 274 14.93 -11.61 30.25
CA GLN A 274 14.48 -13.00 30.27
C GLN A 274 13.96 -13.39 28.89
N HIS A 275 14.44 -14.52 28.39
CA HIS A 275 13.94 -15.18 27.18
C HIS A 275 13.01 -16.35 27.60
N PRO A 276 11.68 -16.17 27.50
CA PRO A 276 10.73 -17.23 27.85
C PRO A 276 10.83 -18.39 26.85
N ALA A 277 10.78 -19.62 27.37
CA ALA A 277 10.75 -20.82 26.56
C ALA A 277 9.39 -21.02 25.85
N GLU A 278 9.28 -22.08 25.06
CA GLU A 278 8.00 -22.59 24.55
C GLU A 278 6.98 -22.79 25.69
N PRO A 279 5.68 -22.55 25.45
CA PRO A 279 5.07 -22.26 24.14
C PRO A 279 5.00 -20.77 23.77
N LEU A 280 5.56 -19.88 24.61
CA LEU A 280 5.45 -18.44 24.37
C LEU A 280 6.28 -18.05 23.14
N ASN A 281 7.55 -18.41 23.12
CA ASN A 281 8.37 -18.38 21.91
C ASN A 281 8.30 -19.71 21.15
N SER A 282 8.74 -19.68 19.90
CA SER A 282 8.88 -20.84 19.03
C SER A 282 9.98 -20.60 17.99
N ARG A 283 10.17 -21.54 17.06
CA ARG A 283 11.11 -21.35 15.93
C ARG A 283 10.58 -20.41 14.83
N HIS A 284 9.34 -19.96 14.98
CA HIS A 284 8.66 -19.02 14.08
C HIS A 284 8.94 -17.58 14.50
N TRP A 285 8.52 -16.62 13.69
CA TRP A 285 8.55 -15.22 14.08
C TRP A 285 7.45 -14.97 15.11
N ASP A 286 7.81 -14.59 16.34
CA ASP A 286 6.90 -14.28 17.44
C ASP A 286 7.22 -12.88 18.00
N ALA A 287 6.34 -11.90 17.77
CA ALA A 287 6.70 -10.50 17.96
C ALA A 287 5.50 -9.58 18.25
N GLN A 288 5.78 -8.29 18.43
CA GLN A 288 4.80 -7.24 18.69
C GLN A 288 3.87 -7.56 19.87
N PRO A 289 4.44 -7.83 21.06
CA PRO A 289 3.65 -8.11 22.25
C PRO A 289 2.71 -6.96 22.61
N SER A 290 1.52 -7.31 23.07
CA SER A 290 0.53 -6.43 23.67
C SER A 290 -0.02 -7.07 24.94
N LEU A 291 0.37 -6.49 26.07
CA LEU A 291 -0.04 -6.96 27.38
C LEU A 291 -1.38 -6.33 27.77
N SER A 292 -2.35 -7.16 28.13
CA SER A 292 -3.63 -6.70 28.66
C SER A 292 -3.46 -5.85 29.92
N ALA A 293 -4.39 -4.92 30.15
CA ALA A 293 -4.33 -3.98 31.29
C ALA A 293 -4.24 -4.67 32.67
N ASN A 294 -4.81 -5.87 32.81
CA ASN A 294 -4.76 -6.65 34.05
C ASN A 294 -3.56 -7.61 34.13
N GLY A 295 -2.69 -7.62 33.12
CA GLY A 295 -1.50 -8.47 33.02
C GLY A 295 -1.76 -9.96 32.85
N LYS A 296 -3.01 -10.40 32.62
CA LYS A 296 -3.37 -11.83 32.54
C LYS A 296 -3.19 -12.42 31.14
N TYR A 297 -3.30 -11.59 30.12
CA TYR A 297 -3.20 -11.98 28.72
C TYR A 297 -2.08 -11.19 28.05
N LEU A 298 -1.27 -11.91 27.28
CA LEU A 298 -0.30 -11.36 26.34
C LEU A 298 -0.74 -11.82 24.95
N LEU A 299 -1.03 -10.84 24.09
CA LEU A 299 -1.28 -11.05 22.66
C LEU A 299 0.01 -10.73 21.91
N PHE A 300 0.32 -11.45 20.85
CA PHE A 300 1.50 -11.20 20.02
C PHE A 300 1.24 -11.74 18.62
N ALA A 301 1.86 -11.12 17.63
CA ALA A 301 1.78 -11.55 16.25
C ALA A 301 2.74 -12.72 16.00
N SER A 302 2.32 -13.67 15.14
CA SER A 302 3.10 -14.88 14.90
C SER A 302 2.89 -15.44 13.50
N ASP A 303 3.96 -15.87 12.83
CA ASP A 303 3.91 -16.53 11.52
C ASP A 303 3.78 -18.08 11.61
N ARG A 304 3.42 -18.59 12.79
CA ARG A 304 3.13 -20.01 13.02
C ARG A 304 2.03 -20.49 12.03
N PRO A 305 2.14 -21.73 11.50
CA PRO A 305 1.13 -22.27 10.59
C PRO A 305 -0.26 -22.34 11.22
N GLY A 306 -1.28 -22.09 10.40
CA GLY A 306 -2.70 -22.18 10.80
C GLY A 306 -3.37 -20.83 11.10
N GLY A 307 -2.62 -19.72 11.10
CA GLY A 307 -3.16 -18.36 11.15
C GLY A 307 -3.60 -17.81 9.79
N TYR A 308 -4.31 -16.69 9.83
CA TYR A 308 -4.62 -15.85 8.66
C TYR A 308 -3.88 -14.52 8.82
N GLY A 309 -3.52 -13.84 7.72
CA GLY A 309 -2.85 -12.53 7.80
C GLY A 309 -1.32 -12.57 7.78
N GLY A 310 -0.69 -13.74 7.89
CA GLY A 310 0.77 -13.87 7.84
C GLY A 310 1.42 -13.34 9.10
N ASN A 311 1.89 -12.09 9.08
CA ASN A 311 2.51 -11.43 10.24
C ASN A 311 1.53 -10.49 10.96
N ASP A 312 0.32 -10.30 10.41
CA ASP A 312 -0.76 -9.52 11.03
C ASP A 312 -1.61 -10.42 11.95
N LEU A 313 -2.23 -9.82 12.97
CA LEU A 313 -3.21 -10.47 13.86
C LEU A 313 -4.64 -10.47 13.29
#